data_AF-A0A2Z7DHJ4-F1
#
_entry.id   AF-A0A2Z7DHJ4-F1
#
_cell.length_a   1.000
_cell.length_b   1.000
_cell.length_c   1.000
_cell.angle_alpha   90.00
_cell.angle_beta   90.00
_cell.angle_gamma   90.00
#
_symmetry.space_group_name_H-M   'P 1'
#
loop_
_entity.id
_entity.type
_entity.pdbx_description
1 polymer ?
#
loop_
_entity_poly.entity_id
_entity_poly.type
_entity_poly.pdbx_seq_one_letter_code
_entity_poly.pdbx_strand_id
1 'polypeptide(L)'
;MDRRRLARPCSPILEMPCAPLTDEQFNLFHSSDRELYGRLALSLRREPAVSMKVVAFWMWLERESHDARLMRRILFLPPAELNKLADETVTCLECVESKNGFSLGNHEISLLPNLLSFWFRMFFSLRSLHDRRAEILLGVNRIIDVVCVRAFKDIMRQIMNQNVAMQAAAGGSGSGGTSLNEGGDILQGS
;
A
#
# COMPACT_ATOMS: atom_id res chain seq x y z
N MET A 1 -66.02 -24.71 -29.23
CA MET A 1 -64.59 -24.79 -29.58
C MET A 1 -63.79 -24.44 -28.35
N ASP A 2 -63.15 -25.45 -27.76
CA ASP A 2 -62.42 -25.41 -26.49
C ASP A 2 -61.00 -24.84 -26.72
N ARG A 3 -60.58 -23.84 -25.94
CA ARG A 3 -59.23 -23.27 -25.95
C ARG A 3 -58.59 -23.40 -24.57
N ARG A 4 -58.41 -24.64 -24.10
CA ARG A 4 -57.42 -24.94 -23.06
C ARG A 4 -56.01 -24.74 -23.63
N ARG A 5 -55.43 -23.56 -23.45
CA ARG A 5 -53.97 -23.41 -23.38
C ARG A 5 -53.61 -23.26 -21.91
N LEU A 6 -53.12 -24.35 -21.33
CA LEU A 6 -52.43 -24.36 -20.06
C LEU A 6 -51.20 -23.44 -20.19
N ALA A 7 -51.30 -22.21 -19.66
CA ALA A 7 -50.12 -21.44 -19.35
C ALA A 7 -49.40 -22.18 -18.23
N ARG A 8 -48.27 -22.81 -18.55
CA ARG A 8 -47.33 -23.27 -17.54
C ARG A 8 -46.87 -22.02 -16.77
N PRO A 9 -47.07 -21.91 -15.45
CA PRO A 9 -46.39 -20.87 -14.71
C PRO A 9 -44.89 -21.12 -14.85
N CYS A 10 -44.14 -20.13 -15.33
CA CYS A 10 -42.69 -20.12 -15.16
C CYS A 10 -42.44 -20.29 -13.67
N SER A 11 -41.83 -21.41 -13.28
CA SER A 11 -41.36 -21.60 -11.92
C SER A 11 -40.45 -20.41 -11.57
N PRO A 12 -40.59 -19.80 -10.39
CA PRO A 12 -39.61 -18.83 -9.94
C PRO A 12 -38.28 -19.57 -9.87
N ILE A 13 -37.32 -19.15 -10.70
CA ILE A 13 -35.92 -19.47 -10.49
C ILE A 13 -35.66 -19.05 -9.05
N LEU A 14 -35.33 -20.01 -8.18
CA LEU A 14 -34.81 -19.72 -6.86
C LEU A 14 -33.58 -18.85 -7.09
N GLU A 15 -33.75 -17.53 -6.97
CA GLU A 15 -32.64 -16.61 -6.87
C GLU A 15 -31.90 -17.04 -5.61
N MET A 16 -30.84 -17.83 -5.79
CA MET A 16 -29.92 -18.17 -4.73
C MET A 16 -29.31 -16.84 -4.31
N PRO A 17 -29.52 -16.36 -3.07
CA PRO A 17 -28.93 -15.10 -2.65
C PRO A 17 -27.42 -15.27 -2.77
N CYS A 18 -26.79 -14.48 -3.63
CA CYS A 18 -25.34 -14.40 -3.67
C CYS A 18 -24.92 -13.90 -2.29
N ALA A 19 -24.39 -14.79 -1.45
CA ALA A 19 -24.01 -14.45 -0.09
C ALA A 19 -23.00 -13.29 -0.15
N PRO A 20 -23.16 -12.24 0.69
CA PRO A 20 -22.25 -11.11 0.67
C PRO A 20 -20.83 -11.59 0.98
N LEU A 21 -19.87 -11.16 0.15
CA LEU A 21 -18.48 -11.57 0.27
C LEU A 21 -17.87 -11.06 1.59
N THR A 22 -17.42 -11.99 2.43
CA THR A 22 -16.91 -11.67 3.77
C THR A 22 -15.54 -11.01 3.69
N ASP A 23 -15.15 -10.27 4.73
CA ASP A 23 -13.82 -9.67 4.80
C ASP A 23 -12.70 -10.72 4.81
N GLU A 24 -12.93 -11.90 5.39
CA GLU A 24 -11.97 -13.00 5.37
C GLU A 24 -11.74 -13.53 3.95
N GLN A 25 -12.81 -13.76 3.18
CA GLN A 25 -12.71 -14.18 1.79
C GLN A 25 -12.04 -13.10 0.93
N PHE A 26 -12.37 -11.83 1.16
CA PHE A 26 -11.73 -10.70 0.50
C PHE A 26 -10.23 -10.65 0.78
N ASN A 27 -9.85 -10.80 2.04
CA ASN A 27 -8.46 -10.77 2.48
C ASN A 27 -7.68 -11.98 1.94
N LEU A 28 -8.29 -13.16 1.87
CA LEU A 28 -7.66 -14.35 1.29
C LEU A 28 -7.38 -14.16 -0.21
N PHE A 29 -8.32 -13.58 -0.94
CA PHE A 29 -8.14 -13.25 -2.35
C PHE A 29 -6.99 -12.26 -2.56
N HIS A 30 -6.86 -11.26 -1.68
CA HIS A 30 -5.80 -10.25 -1.71
C HIS A 30 -4.57 -10.62 -0.87
N SER A 31 -4.32 -11.91 -0.62
CA SER A 31 -3.25 -12.36 0.27
C SER A 31 -1.85 -11.90 -0.16
N SER A 32 -1.51 -12.00 -1.45
CA SER A 32 -0.22 -11.51 -1.97
C SER A 32 -0.07 -9.99 -1.86
N ASP A 33 -1.14 -9.23 -2.10
CA ASP A 33 -1.16 -7.77 -1.99
C ASP A 33 -0.97 -7.34 -0.53
N ARG A 34 -1.66 -8.03 0.39
CA ARG A 34 -1.56 -7.84 1.84
C ARG A 34 -0.17 -8.15 2.36
N GLU A 35 0.42 -9.24 1.87
CA GLU A 35 1.79 -9.61 2.24
C GLU A 35 2.79 -8.55 1.78
N LEU A 36 2.68 -8.06 0.54
CA LEU A 36 3.50 -6.95 0.04
C LEU A 36 3.35 -5.69 0.88
N TYR A 37 2.12 -5.29 1.20
CA TYR A 37 1.86 -4.15 2.07
C TYR A 37 2.50 -4.32 3.46
N GLY A 38 2.36 -5.51 4.05
CA GLY A 38 3.00 -5.86 5.32
C GLY A 38 4.53 -5.81 5.25
N ARG A 39 5.14 -6.29 4.16
CA ARG A 39 6.59 -6.20 3.96
C ARG A 39 7.06 -4.74 3.92
N LEU A 40 6.34 -3.85 3.23
CA LEU A 40 6.70 -2.43 3.17
C LEU A 40 6.50 -1.71 4.51
N ALA A 41 5.30 -1.82 5.09
CA ALA A 41 4.90 -1.00 6.23
C ALA A 41 5.39 -1.55 7.58
N LEU A 42 5.42 -2.88 7.75
CA LEU A 42 5.86 -3.52 9.00
C LEU A 42 7.33 -3.89 8.98
N SER A 43 7.81 -4.51 7.90
CA SER A 43 9.19 -5.04 7.87
C SER A 43 10.20 -3.95 7.50
N LEU A 44 9.93 -3.20 6.43
CA LEU A 44 10.78 -2.09 5.98
C LEU A 44 10.46 -0.75 6.66
N ARG A 45 9.43 -0.71 7.52
CA ARG A 45 9.03 0.47 8.31
C ARG A 45 8.79 1.72 7.46
N ARG A 46 8.35 1.56 6.22
CA ARG A 46 7.93 2.68 5.37
C ARG A 46 6.62 3.28 5.87
N GLU A 47 6.40 4.54 5.57
CA GLU A 47 5.17 5.24 5.96
C GLU A 47 3.94 4.48 5.40
N PRO A 48 2.91 4.17 6.24
CA PRO A 48 1.82 3.29 5.83
C PRO A 48 0.97 3.81 4.67
N ALA A 49 0.71 5.11 4.56
CA ALA A 49 -0.08 5.67 3.47
C ALA A 49 0.67 5.65 2.13
N VAL A 50 1.96 6.00 2.13
CA VAL A 50 2.87 5.88 0.99
C VAL A 50 3.00 4.42 0.56
N SER A 51 3.17 3.50 1.51
CA SER A 51 3.24 2.06 1.23
C SER A 51 1.96 1.56 0.55
N MET A 52 0.80 2.07 0.95
CA MET A 52 -0.48 1.74 0.33
C MET A 52 -0.53 2.23 -1.12
N LYS A 53 -0.14 3.48 -1.38
CA LYS A 53 -0.07 4.03 -2.74
C LYS A 53 0.89 3.23 -3.63
N VAL A 54 2.04 2.82 -3.10
CA VAL A 54 3.04 1.99 -3.80
C VAL A 54 2.43 0.65 -4.23
N VAL A 55 1.77 -0.07 -3.31
CA VAL A 55 1.12 -1.35 -3.64
C VAL A 55 -0.02 -1.14 -4.65
N ALA A 56 -0.84 -0.11 -4.47
CA ALA A 56 -1.92 0.22 -5.42
C ALA A 56 -1.38 0.52 -6.82
N PHE A 57 -0.23 1.21 -6.93
CA PHE A 57 0.44 1.45 -8.19
C PHE A 57 0.95 0.17 -8.85
N TRP A 58 1.52 -0.77 -8.09
CA TRP A 58 1.92 -2.07 -8.65
C TRP A 58 0.73 -2.91 -9.11
N MET A 59 -0.39 -2.88 -8.39
CA MET A 59 -1.64 -3.53 -8.83
C MET A 59 -2.20 -2.89 -10.11
N TRP A 60 -2.08 -1.55 -10.23
CA TRP A 60 -2.44 -0.86 -11.47
C TRP A 60 -1.54 -1.32 -12.62
N LEU A 61 -0.22 -1.37 -12.42
CA LEU A 61 0.73 -1.87 -13.43
C LEU A 61 0.46 -3.31 -13.84
N GLU A 62 0.13 -4.19 -12.91
CA GLU A 62 -0.22 -5.59 -13.22
C GLU A 62 -1.40 -5.67 -14.20
N ARG A 63 -2.41 -4.82 -14.00
CA ARG A 63 -3.59 -4.76 -14.88
C ARG A 63 -3.26 -4.17 -16.24
N GLU A 64 -2.57 -3.04 -16.27
CA GLU A 64 -2.24 -2.32 -17.52
C GLU A 64 -1.19 -3.03 -18.38
N SER A 65 -0.25 -3.73 -17.75
CA SER A 65 0.75 -4.53 -18.47
C SER A 65 0.25 -5.93 -18.83
N HIS A 66 -0.97 -6.28 -18.42
CA HIS A 66 -1.55 -7.62 -18.52
C HIS A 66 -0.63 -8.73 -17.99
N ASP A 67 0.19 -8.41 -16.99
CA ASP A 67 1.20 -9.31 -16.45
C ASP A 67 0.79 -9.77 -15.04
N ALA A 68 -0.09 -10.79 -15.00
CA ALA A 68 -0.61 -11.39 -13.77
C ALA A 68 0.46 -12.05 -12.85
N ARG A 69 1.75 -11.97 -13.21
CA ARG A 69 2.87 -12.45 -12.40
C ARG A 69 3.67 -11.30 -11.79
N LEU A 70 3.35 -10.03 -12.10
CA LEU A 70 4.08 -8.87 -11.61
C LEU A 70 4.09 -8.81 -10.08
N MET A 71 2.90 -8.89 -9.45
CA MET A 71 2.80 -8.84 -7.99
C MET A 71 3.60 -9.97 -7.33
N ARG A 72 3.55 -11.18 -7.90
CA ARG A 72 4.34 -12.32 -7.44
C ARG A 72 5.85 -12.06 -7.56
N ARG A 73 6.34 -11.53 -8.68
CA ARG A 73 7.77 -11.24 -8.85
C ARG A 73 8.26 -10.20 -7.84
N ILE A 74 7.46 -9.15 -7.60
CA ILE A 74 7.78 -8.13 -6.59
C ILE A 74 7.79 -8.76 -5.18
N LEU A 75 6.83 -9.62 -4.87
CA LEU A 75 6.73 -10.30 -3.57
C LEU A 75 7.95 -11.17 -3.25
N PHE A 76 8.63 -11.72 -4.25
CA PHE A 76 9.84 -12.51 -4.04
C PHE A 76 11.16 -11.72 -4.05
N LEU A 77 11.11 -10.39 -4.20
CA LEU A 77 12.31 -9.58 -4.12
C LEU A 77 12.92 -9.60 -2.71
N PRO A 78 14.26 -9.66 -2.58
CA PRO A 78 14.94 -9.46 -1.31
C PRO A 78 14.58 -8.09 -0.69
N PRO A 79 14.66 -7.92 0.65
CA PRO A 79 14.27 -6.67 1.31
C PRO A 79 14.95 -5.41 0.74
N ALA A 80 16.24 -5.49 0.38
CA ALA A 80 16.98 -4.37 -0.21
C ALA A 80 16.42 -3.96 -1.59
N GLU A 81 16.18 -4.93 -2.47
CA GLU A 81 15.61 -4.70 -3.80
C GLU A 81 14.16 -4.22 -3.71
N LEU A 82 13.36 -4.78 -2.79
CA LEU A 82 11.99 -4.31 -2.56
C LEU A 82 11.97 -2.85 -2.09
N ASN A 83 12.90 -2.46 -1.20
CA ASN A 83 12.98 -1.09 -0.73
C ASN A 83 13.40 -0.13 -1.86
N LYS A 84 14.40 -0.50 -2.66
CA LYS A 84 14.82 0.26 -3.84
C LYS A 84 13.68 0.40 -4.86
N LEU A 85 12.92 -0.68 -5.09
CA LEU A 85 11.75 -0.64 -5.98
C LEU A 85 10.68 0.31 -5.46
N ALA A 86 10.45 0.32 -4.15
CA ALA A 86 9.51 1.25 -3.54
C ALA A 86 9.98 2.71 -3.68
N ASP A 87 11.28 3.00 -3.58
CA ASP A 87 11.84 4.34 -3.83
C ASP A 87 11.63 4.80 -5.28
N GLU A 88 11.92 3.93 -6.26
CA GLU A 88 11.64 4.22 -7.68
C GLU A 88 10.14 4.42 -7.92
N THR A 89 9.29 3.66 -7.23
CA THR A 89 7.82 3.78 -7.35
C THR A 89 7.32 5.09 -6.75
N VAL A 90 7.87 5.54 -5.61
CA VAL A 90 7.57 6.85 -5.04
C VAL A 90 7.95 7.96 -6.03
N THR A 91 9.11 7.85 -6.65
CA THR A 91 9.55 8.79 -7.71
C THR A 91 8.54 8.84 -8.87
N CYS A 92 8.01 7.68 -9.29
CA CYS A 92 6.96 7.60 -10.32
C CYS A 92 5.66 8.27 -9.88
N LEU A 93 5.24 8.06 -8.63
CA LEU A 93 4.02 8.65 -8.05
C LEU A 93 4.13 10.17 -7.92
N GLU A 94 5.26 10.66 -7.42
CA GLU A 94 5.55 12.11 -7.36
C GLU A 94 5.55 12.74 -8.74
N CYS A 95 6.08 12.03 -9.74
CA CYS A 95 6.05 12.46 -11.13
C CYS A 95 4.62 12.65 -11.65
N VAL A 96 3.69 11.72 -11.38
CA VAL A 96 2.30 11.86 -11.85
C VAL A 96 1.47 12.84 -11.01
N GLU A 97 1.81 13.03 -9.73
CA GLU A 97 1.13 13.97 -8.83
C GLU A 97 1.54 15.43 -9.08
N SER A 98 2.78 15.67 -9.54
CA SER A 98 3.32 17.02 -9.80
C SER A 98 2.52 17.79 -10.84
N LYS A 99 1.93 18.95 -10.48
CA LYS A 99 1.12 19.80 -11.38
C LYS A 99 1.92 20.68 -12.34
N ASN A 100 3.13 21.10 -11.96
CA ASN A 100 3.84 22.21 -12.59
C ASN A 100 5.15 21.80 -13.29
N GLY A 101 5.18 20.58 -13.82
CA GLY A 101 6.39 20.00 -14.42
C GLY A 101 7.27 19.40 -13.35
N PHE A 102 7.22 18.08 -13.22
CA PHE A 102 8.21 17.33 -12.47
C PHE A 102 9.57 17.58 -13.11
N SER A 103 10.55 18.09 -12.36
CA SER A 103 11.93 18.19 -12.84
C SER A 103 12.44 16.76 -13.02
N LEU A 104 12.35 16.25 -14.24
CA LEU A 104 12.80 14.91 -14.64
C LEU A 104 14.33 14.73 -14.52
N GLY A 105 15.03 15.68 -13.88
CA GLY A 105 16.47 15.71 -13.77
C GLY A 105 16.99 14.51 -12.99
N ASN A 106 17.84 13.72 -13.64
CA ASN A 106 18.65 12.59 -13.13
C ASN A 106 17.93 11.51 -12.30
N HIS A 107 16.61 11.53 -12.19
CA HIS A 107 15.85 10.47 -11.54
C HIS A 107 15.82 9.22 -12.44
N GLU A 108 16.78 8.33 -12.23
CA GLU A 108 16.89 7.08 -12.94
C GLU A 108 15.97 6.04 -12.30
N ILE A 109 14.94 5.62 -13.05
CA ILE A 109 14.13 4.45 -12.73
C ILE A 109 14.66 3.26 -13.53
N SER A 110 15.25 2.30 -12.85
CA SER A 110 15.97 1.18 -13.49
C SER A 110 15.33 -0.16 -13.14
N LEU A 111 14.97 -0.37 -11.88
CA LEU A 111 14.46 -1.63 -11.36
C LEU A 111 13.01 -1.86 -11.75
N LEU A 112 12.14 -0.86 -11.63
CA LEU A 112 10.73 -0.97 -11.97
C LEU A 112 10.51 -1.32 -13.45
N PRO A 113 11.12 -0.62 -14.43
CA PRO A 113 10.98 -1.00 -15.84
C PRO A 113 11.52 -2.41 -16.13
N ASN A 114 12.57 -2.85 -15.43
CA ASN A 114 13.14 -4.19 -15.59
C ASN A 114 12.19 -5.31 -15.12
N LEU A 115 11.25 -5.01 -14.23
CA LEU A 115 10.25 -5.96 -13.74
C LEU A 115 9.01 -6.05 -14.63
N LEU A 116 8.81 -5.12 -15.56
CA LEU A 116 7.65 -5.08 -16.44
C LEU A 116 7.85 -6.00 -17.65
N SER A 117 6.74 -6.42 -18.27
CA SER A 117 6.78 -7.17 -19.52
C SER A 117 7.52 -6.36 -20.60
N PHE A 118 8.20 -7.05 -21.53
CA PHE A 118 9.03 -6.39 -22.55
C PHE A 118 8.28 -5.29 -23.31
N TRP A 119 7.02 -5.55 -23.67
CA TRP A 119 6.18 -4.61 -24.39
C TRP A 119 5.86 -3.38 -23.55
N PHE A 120 5.47 -3.57 -22.28
CA PHE A 120 5.13 -2.47 -21.40
C PHE A 120 6.36 -1.64 -21.00
N ARG A 121 7.50 -2.31 -20.78
CA ARG A 121 8.80 -1.69 -20.49
C ARG A 121 9.22 -0.69 -21.58
N MET A 122 9.00 -1.00 -22.85
CA MET A 122 9.37 -0.12 -23.98
C MET A 122 8.65 1.22 -23.95
N PHE A 123 7.46 1.28 -23.36
CA PHE A 123 6.65 2.50 -23.23
C PHE A 123 6.72 3.11 -21.83
N PHE A 124 7.57 2.57 -20.95
CA PHE A 124 7.64 2.98 -19.56
C PHE A 124 8.79 3.97 -19.33
N SER A 125 8.44 5.21 -19.01
CA SER A 125 9.36 6.28 -18.65
C SER A 125 8.65 7.29 -17.76
N LEU A 126 9.39 8.08 -16.97
CA LEU A 126 8.78 9.15 -16.18
C LEU A 126 7.99 10.13 -17.06
N ARG A 127 8.47 10.40 -18.28
CA ARG A 127 7.76 11.24 -19.26
C ARG A 127 6.43 10.63 -19.67
N SER A 128 6.41 9.37 -20.08
CA SER A 128 5.17 8.69 -20.49
C SER A 128 4.18 8.47 -19.34
N LEU A 129 4.68 8.38 -18.10
CA LEU A 129 3.83 8.43 -16.91
C LEU A 129 3.22 9.82 -16.72
N HIS A 130 4.03 10.88 -16.76
CA HIS A 130 3.53 12.24 -16.61
C HIS A 130 2.50 12.60 -17.69
N ASP A 131 2.71 12.19 -18.93
CA ASP A 131 1.76 12.43 -20.03
C ASP A 131 0.39 11.77 -19.79
N ARG A 132 0.38 10.60 -19.11
CA ARG A 132 -0.85 9.85 -18.75
C ARG A 132 -1.27 10.02 -17.29
N ARG A 133 -0.74 11.05 -16.60
CA ARG A 133 -0.95 11.27 -15.16
C ARG A 133 -2.41 11.15 -14.69
N ALA A 134 -3.36 11.68 -15.46
CA ALA A 134 -4.76 11.71 -15.05
C ALA A 134 -5.37 10.30 -15.01
N GLU A 135 -5.07 9.48 -16.00
CA GLU A 135 -5.47 8.07 -16.09
C GLU A 135 -4.85 7.26 -14.94
N ILE A 136 -3.55 7.44 -14.71
CA ILE A 136 -2.80 6.75 -13.66
C ILE A 136 -3.38 7.11 -12.29
N LEU A 137 -3.53 8.39 -11.98
CA LEU A 137 -4.06 8.84 -10.70
C LEU A 137 -5.48 8.32 -10.47
N LEU A 138 -6.34 8.32 -11.50
CA LEU A 138 -7.69 7.77 -11.39
C LEU A 138 -7.65 6.25 -11.12
N GLY A 139 -6.81 5.51 -11.85
CA GLY A 139 -6.66 4.05 -11.69
C GLY A 139 -6.14 3.66 -10.31
N VAL A 140 -5.09 4.34 -9.85
CA VAL A 140 -4.48 4.11 -8.53
C VAL A 140 -5.46 4.43 -7.41
N ASN A 141 -6.11 5.60 -7.44
CA ASN A 141 -7.08 5.97 -6.40
C ASN A 141 -8.27 5.00 -6.36
N ARG A 142 -8.76 4.55 -7.52
CA ARG A 142 -9.82 3.53 -7.56
C ARG A 142 -9.39 2.22 -6.90
N ILE A 143 -8.14 1.79 -7.09
CA ILE A 143 -7.62 0.58 -6.42
C ILE A 143 -7.50 0.82 -4.91
N ILE A 144 -7.05 1.99 -4.48
CA ILE A 144 -6.98 2.34 -3.06
C ILE A 144 -8.37 2.23 -2.41
N ASP A 145 -9.36 2.87 -3.01
CA ASP A 145 -10.71 2.98 -2.45
C ASP A 145 -11.44 1.62 -2.44
N VAL A 146 -11.32 0.83 -3.52
CA VAL A 146 -12.06 -0.42 -3.68
C VAL A 146 -11.34 -1.61 -3.05
N VAL A 147 -10.01 -1.60 -3.02
CA VAL A 147 -9.20 -2.74 -2.57
C VAL A 147 -8.42 -2.39 -1.32
N CYS A 148 -7.47 -1.46 -1.38
CA CYS A 148 -6.46 -1.32 -0.33
C CYS A 148 -7.05 -0.93 1.03
N VAL A 149 -8.01 0.00 1.07
CA VAL A 149 -8.64 0.43 2.34
C VAL A 149 -9.30 -0.73 3.06
N ARG A 150 -9.99 -1.61 2.31
CA ARG A 150 -10.67 -2.79 2.87
C ARG A 150 -9.67 -3.90 3.17
N ALA A 151 -8.83 -4.27 2.20
CA ALA A 151 -7.89 -5.37 2.29
C ALA A 151 -6.78 -5.14 3.31
N PHE A 152 -6.39 -3.90 3.61
CA PHE A 152 -5.26 -3.61 4.51
C PHE A 152 -5.69 -3.08 5.88
N LYS A 153 -7.00 -3.04 6.15
CA LYS A 153 -7.59 -2.42 7.35
C LYS A 153 -7.03 -2.95 8.66
N ASP A 154 -6.90 -4.26 8.80
CA ASP A 154 -6.33 -4.92 9.97
C ASP A 154 -4.83 -4.67 10.12
N ILE A 155 -4.07 -4.68 9.03
CA ILE A 155 -2.63 -4.36 9.04
C ILE A 155 -2.41 -2.90 9.46
N MET A 156 -3.20 -1.94 8.95
CA MET A 156 -3.14 -0.54 9.39
C MET A 156 -3.42 -0.38 10.88
N ARG A 157 -4.45 -1.06 11.40
CA ARG A 157 -4.75 -1.05 12.84
C ARG A 157 -3.61 -1.62 13.66
N GLN A 158 -2.97 -2.68 13.19
CA GLN A 158 -1.80 -3.25 13.85
C GLN A 158 -0.65 -2.24 13.92
N ILE A 159 -0.36 -1.53 12.83
CA ILE A 159 0.68 -0.49 12.80
C ILE A 159 0.38 0.63 13.80
N MET A 160 -0.85 1.15 13.80
CA MET A 160 -1.28 2.20 14.73
C MET A 160 -1.10 1.77 16.19
N ASN A 161 -1.51 0.54 16.53
CA ASN A 161 -1.39 0.00 17.88
C ASN A 161 0.08 -0.17 18.32
N GLN A 162 0.96 -0.61 17.41
CA GLN A 162 2.40 -0.70 17.67
C GLN A 162 3.01 0.67 17.96
N ASN A 163 2.64 1.69 17.19
CA ASN A 163 3.14 3.05 17.38
C ASN A 163 2.72 3.63 18.75
N VAL A 164 1.47 3.41 19.16
CA VAL A 164 0.98 3.83 20.49
C VAL A 164 1.75 3.12 21.61
N ALA A 165 1.96 1.81 21.48
CA ALA A 165 2.71 1.04 22.47
C ALA A 165 4.18 1.50 22.59
N MET A 166 4.84 1.81 21.46
CA MET A 166 6.21 2.33 21.45
C MET A 166 6.30 3.72 22.11
N GLN A 167 5.33 4.60 21.86
CA GLN A 167 5.27 5.92 22.49
C GLN A 167 5.04 5.84 24.01
N ALA A 168 4.16 4.94 24.45
CA ALA A 168 3.93 4.70 25.88
C ALA A 168 5.19 4.16 26.59
N ALA A 169 5.96 3.30 25.93
CA ALA A 169 7.23 2.78 26.47
C ALA A 169 8.31 3.88 26.56
N ALA A 170 8.36 4.82 25.61
CA ALA A 170 9.30 5.94 25.63
C ALA A 170 8.95 7.00 26.69
N GLY A 171 7.67 7.18 27.02
CA GLY A 171 7.20 8.13 28.03
C GLY A 171 7.33 7.69 29.49
N GLY A 172 7.74 6.44 29.75
CA GLY A 172 7.82 5.86 31.09
C GLY A 172 9.13 6.11 31.87
N SER A 173 10.12 6.79 31.30
CA SER A 173 11.39 7.10 31.96
C SER A 173 11.45 8.58 32.38
N GLY A 174 10.76 8.93 33.46
CA GLY A 174 10.70 10.33 33.89
C GLY A 174 10.03 10.57 35.23
N SER A 175 10.31 9.79 36.26
CA SER A 175 10.06 10.22 37.65
C SER A 175 10.82 9.37 38.66
N GLY A 176 11.66 10.02 39.47
CA GLY A 176 12.25 9.39 40.66
C GLY A 176 13.46 10.11 41.22
N GLY A 177 13.23 11.10 42.09
CA GLY A 177 14.15 11.37 43.21
C GLY A 177 14.72 12.78 43.32
N THR A 178 13.91 13.76 43.73
CA THR A 178 14.39 14.81 44.63
C THR A 178 14.60 14.20 46.02
N SER A 179 15.78 14.38 46.62
CA SER A 179 15.87 14.54 48.07
C SER A 179 17.11 15.37 48.42
N LEU A 180 16.82 16.41 49.18
CA LEU A 180 17.73 17.32 49.87
C LEU A 180 18.58 16.53 50.86
N ASN A 181 19.86 16.87 51.01
CA ASN A 181 20.43 16.98 52.35
C ASN A 181 21.62 17.94 52.44
N GLU A 182 21.69 18.55 53.61
CA GLU A 182 22.47 19.69 54.08
C GLU A 182 23.98 19.43 54.27
N GLY A 183 24.73 20.54 54.33
CA GLY A 183 25.76 20.74 55.37
C GLY A 183 27.22 20.80 54.93
N GLY A 184 27.89 21.90 55.29
CA GLY A 184 29.32 21.88 55.62
C GLY A 184 30.16 23.01 55.02
N ASP A 185 30.42 24.04 55.83
CA ASP A 185 31.56 24.96 55.72
C ASP A 185 32.90 24.23 55.50
N ILE A 186 33.89 24.90 54.88
CA ILE A 186 35.25 25.16 55.42
C ILE A 186 36.14 25.90 54.38
N LEU A 187 36.96 26.79 54.94
CA LEU A 187 37.94 27.76 54.43
C LEU A 187 39.08 27.25 53.50
N GLN A 188 39.80 28.27 52.97
CA GLN A 188 41.15 28.33 52.36
C GLN A 188 41.16 28.32 50.82
N GLY A 189 41.86 29.20 50.10
CA GLY A 189 42.81 30.25 50.44
C GLY A 189 43.69 30.51 49.21
N SER A 190 43.95 31.78 48.88
CA SER A 190 45.16 32.39 48.31
C SER A 190 44.83 33.78 47.78
#